data_AF-A0A120GPE5-F1
#
_entry.id   AF-A0A120GPE5-F1
#
_cell.length_a   1.000
_cell.length_b   1.000
_cell.length_c   1.000
_cell.angle_alpha   90.00
_cell.angle_beta   90.00
_cell.angle_gamma   90.00
#
_symmetry.space_group_name_H-M   'P 1'
#
loop_
_entity.id
_entity.type
_entity.pdbx_description
1 polymer ?
#
loop_
_entity_poly.entity_id
_entity_poly.type
_entity_poly.pdbx_seq_one_letter_code
_entity_poly.pdbx_strand_id
1 'polypeptide(L)'
;MNKGYGEFIKRNRIASGFTKQVQLAEKSGITAATISRIEKEIQKPSMETLKELARFLTSTSYVELMVACGYWDEEELLEDTSLTKESSASYVLEQKKPSPVEDDFIENIDLSDDELLKQFNVQIDGMDLTEDETKGIIAYIRSLRLVNQNKA
;
A
#
# COMPACT_ATOMS: atom_id res chain seq x y z
N MET A 1 20.61 -12.65 -8.38
CA MET A 1 20.85 -12.64 -6.92
C MET A 1 19.60 -12.07 -6.29
N ASN A 2 18.86 -12.84 -5.49
CA ASN A 2 17.73 -12.31 -4.76
C ASN A 2 18.30 -11.38 -3.68
N LYS A 3 18.19 -10.07 -3.88
CA LYS A 3 18.71 -9.08 -2.93
C LYS A 3 17.75 -9.06 -1.75
N GLY A 4 18.25 -9.34 -0.54
CA GLY A 4 17.43 -9.29 0.66
C GLY A 4 16.94 -7.88 1.01
N TYR A 5 16.04 -7.79 1.98
CA TYR A 5 15.41 -6.55 2.43
C TYR A 5 16.41 -5.46 2.85
N GLY A 6 17.58 -5.84 3.37
CA GLY A 6 18.59 -4.88 3.80
C GLY A 6 19.11 -4.03 2.63
N GLU A 7 19.35 -4.68 1.49
CA GLU A 7 19.77 -4.01 0.26
C GLU A 7 18.61 -3.25 -0.40
N PHE A 8 17.37 -3.74 -0.28
CA PHE A 8 16.16 -3.01 -0.71
C PHE A 8 16.03 -1.67 0.03
N ILE A 9 16.11 -1.69 1.37
CA ILE A 9 16.05 -0.49 2.21
C ILE A 9 17.20 0.47 1.87
N LYS A 10 18.42 -0.05 1.71
CA LYS A 10 19.59 0.75 1.36
C LYS A 10 19.45 1.46 0.01
N ARG A 11 18.94 0.76 -1.01
CA ARG A 11 18.69 1.35 -2.33
C ARG A 11 17.69 2.49 -2.23
N ASN A 12 16.57 2.28 -1.54
CA ASN A 12 15.54 3.30 -1.39
C ASN A 12 16.03 4.47 -0.52
N ARG A 13 16.87 4.22 0.49
CA ARG A 13 17.55 5.30 1.23
C ARG A 13 18.36 6.21 0.30
N ILE A 14 19.17 5.63 -0.59
CA ILE A 14 20.00 6.39 -1.52
C ILE A 14 19.13 7.11 -2.57
N ALA A 15 18.11 6.43 -3.10
CA ALA A 15 17.19 6.99 -4.08
C ALA A 15 16.36 8.15 -3.52
N SER A 16 16.05 8.12 -2.22
CA SER A 16 15.41 9.22 -1.49
C SER A 16 16.36 10.34 -1.05
N GLY A 17 17.61 10.34 -1.55
CA GLY A 17 18.58 11.43 -1.37
C GLY A 17 19.51 11.29 -0.16
N PHE A 18 19.38 10.22 0.64
CA PHE A 18 20.24 9.99 1.80
C PHE A 18 21.41 9.10 1.42
N THR A 19 22.52 9.67 0.94
CA THR A 19 23.73 8.90 0.58
C THR A 19 24.36 8.18 1.78
N LYS A 20 24.25 8.74 2.99
CA LYS A 20 24.78 8.16 4.24
C LYS A 20 23.65 7.80 5.20
N GLN A 21 23.83 6.71 5.96
CA GLN A 21 22.88 6.25 6.98
C GLN A 21 22.58 7.32 8.04
N VAL A 22 23.57 8.12 8.42
CA VAL A 22 23.43 9.22 9.39
C VAL A 22 22.41 10.27 8.93
N GLN A 23 22.28 10.53 7.64
CA GLN A 23 21.35 11.54 7.12
C GLN A 23 19.89 11.09 7.28
N LEU A 24 19.62 9.79 7.06
CA LEU A 24 18.30 9.21 7.33
C LEU A 24 18.04 9.12 8.84
N ALA A 25 19.07 8.81 9.63
CA ALA A 25 18.97 8.74 11.09
C ALA A 25 18.53 10.08 11.70
N GLU A 26 19.13 11.19 11.26
CA GLU A 26 18.80 12.54 11.70
C GLU A 26 17.34 12.93 11.41
N LYS A 27 16.77 12.42 10.31
CA LYS A 27 15.39 12.72 9.92
C LYS A 27 14.36 11.81 10.58
N SER A 28 14.65 10.51 10.62
CA SER A 28 13.73 9.49 11.15
C SER A 28 13.75 9.32 12.66
N GLY A 29 14.73 9.91 13.36
CA GLY A 29 14.93 9.67 14.80
C GLY A 29 15.44 8.25 15.12
N ILE A 30 15.68 7.41 14.12
CA ILE A 30 16.26 6.07 14.28
C ILE A 30 17.78 6.21 14.28
N THR A 31 18.47 5.55 15.22
CA THR A 31 19.94 5.66 15.28
C THR A 31 20.61 5.13 14.01
N ALA A 32 21.71 5.77 13.59
CA ALA A 32 22.49 5.31 12.44
C ALA A 32 23.00 3.86 12.60
N ALA A 33 23.27 3.44 13.84
CA ALA A 33 23.65 2.06 14.15
C ALA A 33 22.50 1.07 13.90
N THR A 34 21.27 1.44 14.25
CA THR A 34 20.07 0.63 13.95
C THR A 34 19.84 0.52 12.45
N ILE A 35 19.90 1.63 11.71
CA ILE A 35 19.80 1.62 10.23
C ILE A 35 20.89 0.73 9.62
N SER A 36 22.12 0.80 10.15
CA SER A 36 23.22 -0.03 9.68
C SER A 36 22.99 -1.53 9.89
N ARG A 37 22.46 -1.92 11.06
CA ARG A 37 22.11 -3.32 11.35
C ARG A 37 20.97 -3.82 10.46
N ILE A 38 19.98 -2.97 10.17
CA ILE A 38 18.86 -3.27 9.27
C ILE A 38 19.37 -3.50 7.84
N GLU A 39 20.16 -2.58 7.29
CA GLU A 39 20.69 -2.71 5.91
C GLU A 39 21.64 -3.89 5.71
N LYS A 40 22.24 -4.38 6.80
CA LYS A 40 23.08 -5.59 6.81
C LYS A 40 22.33 -6.86 7.18
N GLU A 41 21.02 -6.77 7.41
CA GLU A 41 20.16 -7.89 7.82
C GLU A 41 20.60 -8.57 9.14
N ILE A 42 21.35 -7.84 9.96
CA ILE A 42 21.71 -8.26 11.32
C ILE A 42 20.50 -8.12 12.25
N GLN A 43 19.61 -7.18 11.93
CA GLN A 43 18.41 -6.87 12.71
C GLN A 43 17.22 -6.70 11.77
N LYS A 44 16.14 -7.44 12.02
CA LYS A 44 14.85 -7.20 11.34
C LYS A 44 14.17 -5.96 11.97
N PRO A 45 13.77 -4.96 11.17
CA PRO A 45 13.12 -3.75 11.68
C PRO A 45 11.68 -4.04 12.13
N SER A 46 11.19 -3.44 13.22
CA SER A 46 9.76 -3.58 13.60
C SER A 46 8.85 -2.83 12.62
N MET A 47 7.55 -3.10 12.68
CA MET A 47 6.53 -2.38 11.90
C MET A 47 6.56 -0.86 12.16
N GLU A 48 6.73 -0.45 13.42
CA GLU A 48 6.86 0.96 13.80
C GLU A 48 8.14 1.58 13.23
N THR A 49 9.24 0.83 13.22
CA THR A 49 10.50 1.27 12.60
C THR A 49 10.33 1.47 11.10
N LEU A 50 9.66 0.53 10.43
CA LEU A 50 9.37 0.64 9.00
C LEU A 50 8.43 1.80 8.70
N LYS A 51 7.42 2.04 9.56
CA LYS A 51 6.49 3.17 9.44
C LYS A 51 7.22 4.50 9.55
N GLU A 52 8.18 4.60 10.46
CA GLU A 52 8.98 5.82 10.62
C GLU A 52 9.94 6.02 9.45
N LEU A 53 10.60 4.97 8.97
CA LEU A 53 11.46 5.05 7.77
C LEU A 53 10.66 5.46 6.53
N ALA A 54 9.47 4.90 6.33
CA ALA A 54 8.61 5.15 5.17
C ALA A 54 8.25 6.64 4.98
N ARG A 55 8.15 7.41 6.08
CA ARG A 55 7.90 8.86 6.03
C ARG A 55 8.99 9.64 5.27
N PHE A 56 10.20 9.10 5.20
CA PHE A 56 11.36 9.76 4.60
C PHE A 56 11.87 9.05 3.35
N LEU A 57 11.57 7.77 3.19
CA LEU A 57 11.95 6.97 2.01
C LEU A 57 10.98 7.19 0.84
N THR A 58 10.99 8.37 0.23
CA THR A 58 10.14 8.78 -0.91
C THR A 58 10.14 7.87 -2.14
N SER A 59 11.07 6.92 -2.25
CA SER A 59 11.21 5.99 -3.37
C SER A 59 10.52 4.63 -3.14
N THR A 60 9.87 4.47 -1.98
CA THR A 60 9.12 3.27 -1.63
C THR A 60 8.00 3.59 -0.65
N SER A 61 7.02 2.71 -0.52
CA SER A 61 5.94 2.82 0.45
C SER A 61 6.21 1.99 1.72
N TYR A 62 5.44 2.26 2.78
CA TYR A 62 5.42 1.42 3.98
C TYR A 62 5.07 -0.04 3.67
N VAL A 63 4.14 -0.27 2.73
CA VAL A 63 3.69 -1.60 2.31
C VAL A 63 4.81 -2.37 1.64
N GLU A 64 5.49 -1.76 0.67
CA GLU A 64 6.63 -2.40 -0.02
C GLU A 64 7.77 -2.74 0.94
N LEU A 65 8.02 -1.90 1.95
CA LEU A 65 8.98 -2.21 3.01
C LEU A 65 8.57 -3.41 3.85
N MET A 66 7.28 -3.55 4.17
CA MET A 66 6.74 -4.69 4.90
C MET A 66 6.86 -5.98 4.10
N VAL A 67 6.47 -5.97 2.82
CA VAL A 67 6.62 -7.11 1.91
C VAL A 67 8.08 -7.51 1.78
N ALA A 68 8.97 -6.54 1.52
CA ALA A 68 10.41 -6.80 1.41
C ALA A 68 10.96 -7.47 2.68
N CYS A 69 10.54 -7.00 3.86
CA CYS A 69 10.97 -7.58 5.14
C CYS A 69 10.27 -8.90 5.48
N GLY A 70 9.34 -9.40 4.66
CA GLY A 70 8.56 -10.61 4.93
C GLY A 70 7.66 -10.45 6.16
N TYR A 71 6.96 -9.31 6.25
CA TYR A 71 5.84 -9.11 7.18
C TYR A 71 4.49 -9.45 6.55
N TRP A 72 4.42 -9.46 5.22
CA TRP A 72 3.28 -9.92 4.44
C TRP A 72 3.77 -10.87 3.36
N ASP A 73 3.01 -11.93 3.12
CA ASP A 73 3.19 -12.73 1.92
C ASP A 73 2.62 -11.94 0.73
N GLU A 74 3.39 -11.87 -0.35
CA GLU A 74 3.01 -11.15 -1.58
C GLU A 74 1.72 -11.73 -2.18
N GLU A 75 1.40 -12.98 -1.86
CA GLU A 75 0.15 -13.68 -2.21
C GLU A 75 -1.07 -13.18 -1.41
N GLU A 76 -0.91 -12.76 -0.15
CA GLU A 76 -2.00 -12.17 0.68
C GLU A 76 -2.44 -10.79 0.15
N LEU A 77 -1.54 -10.09 -0.59
CA LEU A 77 -1.83 -8.85 -1.33
C LEU A 77 -2.59 -9.10 -2.64
N LEU A 78 -2.51 -10.32 -3.18
CA LEU A 78 -3.18 -10.77 -4.41
C LEU A 78 -4.41 -11.64 -4.14
N GLU A 79 -4.73 -11.92 -2.88
CA GLU A 79 -6.00 -12.54 -2.51
C GLU A 79 -7.15 -11.58 -2.82
N ASP A 80 -7.73 -11.78 -4.01
CA ASP A 80 -9.09 -11.35 -4.33
C ASP A 80 -9.95 -11.66 -3.11
N THR A 81 -10.64 -10.66 -2.57
CA THR A 81 -11.50 -10.77 -1.39
C THR A 81 -12.70 -11.72 -1.61
N SER A 82 -12.72 -12.48 -2.70
CA SER A 82 -13.64 -13.58 -2.93
C SER A 82 -13.09 -14.90 -2.36
N LEU A 83 -13.67 -15.31 -1.23
CA LEU A 83 -13.72 -16.68 -0.67
C LEU A 83 -12.59 -17.06 0.30
N THR A 84 -12.89 -16.89 1.59
CA THR A 84 -12.16 -17.48 2.72
C THR A 84 -12.31 -19.01 2.76
N LYS A 85 -11.29 -19.72 3.27
CA LYS A 85 -11.47 -20.71 4.37
C LYS A 85 -10.15 -21.23 4.99
N GLU A 86 -9.93 -20.74 6.21
CA GLU A 86 -9.46 -21.42 7.44
C GLU A 86 -7.97 -21.77 7.68
N SER A 87 -7.53 -21.25 8.85
CA SER A 87 -6.46 -21.69 9.79
C SER A 87 -5.09 -21.03 9.59
N SER A 88 -4.48 -20.29 10.52
CA SER A 88 -4.73 -20.08 11.96
C SER A 88 -3.77 -19.01 12.52
N ALA A 89 -4.29 -17.90 13.09
CA ALA A 89 -3.78 -17.23 14.29
C ALA A 89 -4.51 -15.89 14.54
N SER A 90 -5.38 -15.89 15.55
CA SER A 90 -6.00 -14.77 16.28
C SER A 90 -5.66 -13.32 15.89
N TYR A 91 -6.47 -12.72 15.02
CA TYR A 91 -6.91 -11.33 15.17
C TYR A 91 -8.42 -11.30 14.92
N VAL A 92 -9.20 -11.19 16.00
CA VAL A 92 -10.65 -10.97 15.90
C VAL A 92 -10.85 -9.51 15.52
N LEU A 93 -10.88 -9.24 14.21
CA LEU A 93 -11.54 -8.05 13.69
C LEU A 93 -13.01 -8.44 13.50
N GLU A 94 -13.89 -7.79 14.26
CA GLU A 94 -15.33 -7.89 14.05
C GLU A 94 -15.63 -7.71 12.56
N GLN A 95 -16.31 -8.69 11.97
CA GLN A 95 -16.81 -8.57 10.61
C GLN A 95 -17.84 -7.44 10.59
N LYS A 96 -17.38 -6.23 10.29
CA LYS A 96 -18.26 -5.15 9.88
C LYS A 96 -18.86 -5.63 8.57
N LYS A 97 -20.11 -6.08 8.63
CA LYS A 97 -20.94 -6.29 7.43
C LYS A 97 -20.70 -5.10 6.49
N PRO A 98 -20.57 -5.33 5.17
CA PRO A 98 -20.52 -4.23 4.22
C PRO A 98 -21.65 -3.27 4.57
N SER A 99 -21.31 -1.99 4.69
CA SER A 99 -22.34 -1.01 5.01
C SER A 99 -23.33 -0.98 3.84
N PRO A 100 -24.62 -0.68 4.06
CA PRO A 100 -25.62 -0.63 2.99
C PRO A 100 -25.22 0.21 1.76
N VAL A 101 -24.22 1.09 1.92
CA VAL A 101 -23.65 1.96 0.89
C VAL A 101 -22.86 1.20 -0.19
N GLU A 102 -22.29 0.03 0.11
CA GLU A 102 -21.43 -0.70 -0.84
C GLU A 102 -22.27 -1.51 -1.86
N ASP A 103 -23.41 -2.05 -1.43
CA ASP A 103 -24.35 -2.73 -2.32
C ASP A 103 -25.01 -1.74 -3.31
N ASP A 104 -25.39 -0.56 -2.82
CA ASP A 104 -25.97 0.52 -3.63
C ASP A 104 -25.03 0.98 -4.77
N PHE A 105 -23.70 0.98 -4.54
CA PHE A 105 -22.73 1.39 -5.56
C PHE A 105 -22.62 0.37 -6.70
N ILE A 106 -22.70 -0.93 -6.39
CA ILE A 106 -22.62 -2.00 -7.40
C ILE A 106 -23.88 -1.99 -8.28
N GLU A 107 -25.06 -1.78 -7.68
CA GLU A 107 -26.32 -1.72 -8.42
C GLU A 107 -26.41 -0.50 -9.35
N ASN A 108 -25.70 0.59 -9.01
CA ASN A 108 -25.71 1.84 -9.75
C ASN A 108 -24.46 2.06 -10.62
N ILE A 109 -23.70 1.00 -10.92
CA ILE A 109 -22.47 1.08 -11.73
C ILE A 109 -22.72 1.51 -13.19
N ASP A 110 -23.97 1.44 -13.65
CA ASP A 110 -24.45 1.92 -14.95
C ASP A 110 -24.72 3.44 -14.97
N LEU A 111 -24.56 4.14 -13.84
CA LEU A 111 -24.67 5.60 -13.79
C LEU A 111 -23.58 6.27 -14.65
N SER A 112 -23.95 7.41 -15.24
CA SER A 112 -23.00 8.27 -15.94
C SER A 112 -21.97 8.86 -14.97
N ASP A 113 -20.81 9.29 -15.46
CA ASP A 113 -19.73 9.84 -14.62
C ASP A 113 -20.22 10.99 -13.73
N ASP A 114 -21.11 11.82 -14.25
CA ASP A 114 -21.68 12.97 -13.56
C ASP A 114 -22.68 12.58 -12.44
N GLU A 115 -23.28 11.39 -12.51
CA GLU A 115 -24.20 10.87 -11.50
C GLU A 115 -23.44 10.18 -10.36
N LEU A 116 -22.38 9.43 -10.68
CA LEU A 116 -21.48 8.84 -9.68
C LEU A 116 -20.82 9.92 -8.81
N LEU A 117 -20.39 11.02 -9.43
CA LEU A 117 -19.78 12.17 -8.75
C LEU A 117 -20.74 12.91 -7.79
N LYS A 118 -22.06 12.86 -8.06
CA LYS A 118 -23.06 13.54 -7.21
C LYS A 118 -23.48 12.69 -6.02
N GLN A 119 -23.47 11.37 -6.18
CA GLN A 119 -24.01 10.44 -5.22
C GLN A 119 -22.96 9.91 -4.25
N PHE A 120 -21.68 9.91 -4.65
CA PHE A 120 -20.58 9.35 -3.86
C PHE A 120 -19.45 10.34 -3.67
N ASN A 121 -19.02 10.53 -2.41
CA ASN A 121 -17.82 11.29 -2.09
C ASN A 121 -16.62 10.34 -2.04
N VAL A 122 -15.71 10.46 -2.99
CA VAL A 122 -14.53 9.59 -3.10
C VAL A 122 -13.36 10.22 -2.35
N GLN A 123 -12.77 9.46 -1.43
CA GLN A 123 -11.60 9.89 -0.64
C GLN A 123 -10.44 8.90 -0.79
N ILE A 124 -9.22 9.43 -0.93
CA ILE A 124 -7.97 8.66 -0.82
C ILE A 124 -7.14 9.31 0.29
N ASP A 125 -6.64 8.49 1.21
CA ASP A 125 -5.90 8.94 2.40
C ASP A 125 -6.66 9.98 3.26
N GLY A 126 -7.99 9.95 3.19
CA GLY A 126 -8.88 10.89 3.90
C GLY A 126 -8.98 12.28 3.24
N MET A 127 -8.44 12.46 2.03
CA MET A 127 -8.62 13.66 1.23
C MET A 127 -9.67 13.42 0.15
N ASP A 128 -10.61 14.36 0.01
CA ASP A 128 -11.59 14.35 -1.08
C ASP A 128 -10.88 14.50 -2.42
N LEU A 129 -11.26 13.67 -3.38
CA LEU A 129 -10.75 13.79 -4.74
C LEU A 129 -11.41 14.96 -5.45
N THR A 130 -10.64 15.61 -6.31
CA THR A 130 -11.22 16.53 -7.28
C THR A 130 -12.05 15.77 -8.32
N GLU A 131 -12.93 16.50 -9.00
CA GLU A 131 -13.76 15.95 -10.06
C GLU A 131 -12.91 15.34 -11.20
N ASP A 132 -11.81 16.00 -11.56
CA ASP A 132 -10.90 15.56 -12.61
C ASP A 132 -10.11 14.29 -12.20
N GLU A 133 -9.68 14.20 -10.94
CA GLU A 133 -9.03 12.98 -10.42
C GLU A 133 -9.98 11.81 -10.40
N THR A 134 -11.22 12.05 -9.95
CA THR A 134 -12.26 11.02 -9.90
C THR A 134 -12.59 10.52 -11.31
N LYS A 135 -12.77 11.42 -12.28
CA LYS A 135 -12.96 11.06 -13.70
C LYS A 135 -11.77 10.29 -14.25
N GLY A 136 -10.55 10.70 -13.92
CA GLY A 136 -9.32 10.01 -14.32
C GLY A 136 -9.24 8.58 -13.81
N ILE A 137 -9.59 8.36 -12.53
CA ILE A 137 -9.62 7.02 -11.92
C ILE A 137 -10.70 6.16 -12.55
N ILE A 138 -11.92 6.68 -12.73
CA ILE A 138 -13.02 5.95 -13.38
C ILE A 138 -12.61 5.52 -14.79
N ALA A 139 -12.03 6.44 -15.58
CA ALA A 139 -11.56 6.16 -16.93
C ALA A 139 -10.46 5.10 -16.95
N TYR A 140 -9.50 5.17 -16.02
CA TYR A 140 -8.43 4.19 -15.88
C TYR A 140 -8.97 2.79 -15.56
N ILE A 141 -9.86 2.68 -14.57
CA ILE A 141 -10.48 1.40 -14.17
C ILE A 141 -11.28 0.80 -15.32
N ARG A 142 -12.07 1.60 -16.05
CA ARG A 142 -12.81 1.14 -17.23
C ARG A 142 -11.87 0.61 -18.32
N SER A 143 -10.76 1.31 -18.59
CA SER A 143 -9.74 0.87 -19.54
C SER A 143 -9.13 -0.48 -19.15
N LEU A 144 -8.76 -0.66 -17.87
CA LEU A 144 -8.24 -1.94 -17.38
C LEU A 144 -9.25 -3.08 -17.53
N ARG A 145 -10.53 -2.83 -17.25
CA ARG A 145 -11.60 -3.85 -17.42
C ARG A 145 -11.78 -4.26 -18.88
N LEU A 146 -11.75 -3.30 -19.81
CA LEU A 146 -11.78 -3.58 -21.25
C LEU A 146 -10.59 -4.44 -21.69
N VAL A 147 -9.38 -4.15 -21.20
CA VAL A 147 -8.18 -4.94 -21.51
C VAL A 147 -8.27 -6.36 -20.94
N ASN A 148 -8.81 -6.52 -19.73
CA ASN A 148 -8.91 -7.83 -19.08
C ASN A 148 -10.04 -8.69 -19.65
N GLN A 149 -11.13 -8.10 -20.13
CA GLN A 149 -12.20 -8.83 -20.84
C GLN A 149 -11.75 -9.34 -22.22
N ASN A 150 -10.79 -8.66 -22.87
CA ASN A 150 -10.21 -9.09 -24.15
C ASN A 150 -9.09 -10.16 -24.00
N LYS A 151 -8.74 -10.55 -22.76
CA LYS A 151 -7.74 -11.58 -22.47
C LYS A 151 -8.37 -12.94 -22.07
N ALA A 152 -9.69 -13.05 -22.10
CA ALA A 152 -10.43 -14.28 -21.86
C ALA A 152 -10.78 -15.00 -23.17
#